data_AF-A0A829HQK0-F1
#
_entry.id   AF-A0A829HQK0-F1
#
_cell.length_a   1.000
_cell.length_b   1.000
_cell.length_c   1.000
_cell.angle_alpha   90.00
_cell.angle_beta   90.00
_cell.angle_gamma   90.00
#
_symmetry.space_group_name_H-M   'P 1'
#
loop_
_entity.id
_entity.type
_entity.pdbx_description
1 polymer ?
#
loop_
_entity_poly.entity_id
_entity_poly.type
_entity_poly.pdbx_seq_one_letter_code
_entity_poly.pdbx_strand_id
1 'polypeptide(L)'
;MYSFGKQLAALPRSQYGPWAVIAAGETETATAFARHIAANGINVVLAAHGGRADAYTLTMTAGVSVRTTSPDVFNGELAAATDDIEIGLLVCITDEDAGGSRFGESDLNRLRTLYLTHRFGQRIASRGQGAAIMVKSLAAQSISKNSPTGSADSTFTTGIRDGLHQQGVEVVLLDDFVPHRPAMDADDLALMALARLGRQRHRHCSHENEVTTPPPVLRAN
;
A
#
# COMPACT_ATOMS: atom_id res chain seq x y z
N MET A 1 0.73 10.55 22.35
CA MET A 1 -0.67 10.57 22.83
C MET A 1 -1.55 10.35 21.61
N TYR A 2 -1.99 9.11 21.38
CA TYR A 2 -2.70 8.72 20.16
C TYR A 2 -4.05 9.43 20.07
N SER A 3 -4.26 10.20 19.01
CA SER A 3 -5.52 10.90 18.76
C SER A 3 -6.59 9.87 18.37
N PHE A 4 -7.54 9.63 19.27
CA PHE A 4 -8.67 8.71 19.10
C PHE A 4 -9.85 9.33 18.30
N GLY A 5 -9.64 10.48 17.63
CA GLY A 5 -10.70 11.25 16.97
C GLY A 5 -10.60 11.38 15.44
N LYS A 6 -9.61 10.75 14.79
CA LYS A 6 -9.49 10.81 13.32
C LYS A 6 -10.37 9.76 12.64
N GLN A 7 -10.99 10.15 11.52
CA GLN A 7 -11.82 9.28 10.69
C GLN A 7 -11.00 8.05 10.23
N LEU A 8 -11.58 6.86 10.38
CA LEU A 8 -10.98 5.63 9.88
C LEU A 8 -11.25 5.48 8.38
N ALA A 9 -10.29 4.89 7.65
CA ALA A 9 -10.52 4.49 6.26
C ALA A 9 -11.70 3.50 6.19
N ALA A 10 -12.48 3.54 5.11
CA ALA A 10 -13.50 2.55 4.82
C ALA A 10 -12.96 1.55 3.79
N LEU A 11 -12.66 0.33 4.23
CA LEU A 11 -12.06 -0.73 3.41
C LEU A 11 -12.96 -1.96 3.43
N PRO A 12 -13.75 -2.22 2.37
CA PRO A 12 -14.53 -3.44 2.28
C PRO A 12 -13.61 -4.67 2.26
N ARG A 13 -13.63 -5.46 3.34
CA ARG A 13 -12.89 -6.73 3.48
C ARG A 13 -13.14 -7.69 2.32
N SER A 14 -14.33 -7.67 1.72
CA SER A 14 -14.63 -8.46 0.52
C SER A 14 -13.69 -8.15 -0.65
N GLN A 15 -13.29 -6.88 -0.82
CA GLN A 15 -12.42 -6.45 -1.91
C GLN A 15 -10.94 -6.63 -1.59
N TYR A 16 -10.51 -6.32 -0.37
CA TYR A 16 -9.09 -6.32 0.03
C TYR A 16 -8.65 -7.56 0.81
N GLY A 17 -9.51 -8.56 0.90
CA GLY A 17 -9.18 -9.87 1.47
C GLY A 17 -9.12 -9.89 3.00
N PRO A 18 -8.94 -11.10 3.56
CA PRO A 18 -8.95 -11.30 5.00
C PRO A 18 -7.66 -10.86 5.70
N TRP A 19 -6.55 -10.76 4.96
CA TRP A 19 -5.24 -10.37 5.48
C TRP A 19 -4.55 -9.31 4.61
N ALA A 20 -3.84 -8.41 5.28
CA ALA A 20 -2.92 -7.45 4.70
C ALA A 20 -1.48 -7.74 5.15
N VAL A 21 -0.51 -7.47 4.28
CA VAL A 21 0.93 -7.49 4.61
C VAL A 21 1.44 -6.05 4.61
N ILE A 22 2.10 -5.63 5.68
CA ILE A 22 2.74 -4.31 5.81
C ILE A 22 4.23 -4.53 6.01
N ALA A 23 5.03 -4.09 5.04
CA ALA A 23 6.48 -4.14 5.09
C ALA A 23 7.08 -2.81 5.59
N ALA A 24 8.19 -2.91 6.33
CA ALA A 24 8.78 -1.85 7.17
C ALA A 24 7.87 -1.45 8.35
N GLY A 25 7.48 -2.45 9.13
CA GLY A 25 6.49 -2.35 10.21
C GLY A 25 6.90 -1.55 11.45
N GLU A 26 8.14 -1.06 11.54
CA GLU A 26 8.67 -0.34 12.71
C GLU A 26 8.42 1.17 12.68
N THR A 27 7.83 1.67 11.60
CA THR A 27 7.60 3.10 11.39
C THR A 27 6.25 3.54 11.95
N GLU A 28 6.14 4.80 12.39
CA GLU A 28 4.84 5.38 12.76
C GLU A 28 3.82 5.29 11.61
N THR A 29 4.31 5.35 10.36
CA THR A 29 3.51 5.14 9.15
C THR A 29 2.93 3.73 9.12
N ALA A 30 3.73 2.71 9.41
CA ALA A 30 3.25 1.33 9.45
C ALA A 30 2.22 1.10 10.56
N THR A 31 2.45 1.63 11.76
CA THR A 31 1.49 1.55 12.87
C THR A 31 0.15 2.20 12.49
N ALA A 32 0.18 3.35 11.80
CA ALA A 32 -1.02 4.03 11.30
C ALA A 32 -1.79 3.17 10.27
N PHE A 33 -1.09 2.61 9.27
CA PHE A 33 -1.69 1.69 8.30
C PHE A 33 -2.32 0.48 8.99
N ALA A 34 -1.58 -0.16 9.90
CA ALA A 34 -2.05 -1.33 10.62
C ALA A 34 -3.34 -1.04 11.39
N ARG A 35 -3.41 0.11 12.06
CA ARG A 35 -4.60 0.54 12.80
C ARG A 35 -5.80 0.77 11.89
N HIS A 36 -5.62 1.49 10.79
CA HIS A 36 -6.72 1.74 9.84
C HIS A 36 -7.22 0.46 9.16
N ILE A 37 -6.31 -0.44 8.78
CA ILE A 37 -6.64 -1.72 8.16
C ILE A 37 -7.36 -2.64 9.17
N ALA A 38 -6.82 -2.77 10.38
CA ALA A 38 -7.39 -3.57 11.46
C ALA A 38 -8.79 -3.10 11.86
N ALA A 39 -9.03 -1.78 11.88
CA ALA A 39 -10.35 -1.23 12.20
C ALA A 39 -11.45 -1.59 11.18
N ASN A 40 -11.07 -2.08 9.99
CA ASN A 40 -11.99 -2.63 8.99
C ASN A 40 -12.13 -4.16 9.09
N GLY A 41 -11.64 -4.76 10.17
CA GLY A 41 -11.70 -6.20 10.41
C GLY A 41 -10.75 -6.99 9.51
N ILE A 42 -9.72 -6.38 8.92
CA ILE A 42 -8.70 -7.07 8.12
C ILE A 42 -7.53 -7.42 9.03
N ASN A 43 -7.11 -8.68 9.02
CA ASN A 43 -5.98 -9.15 9.80
C ASN A 43 -4.65 -8.62 9.22
N VAL A 44 -3.60 -8.54 10.02
CA VAL A 44 -2.34 -7.88 9.59
C VAL A 44 -1.14 -8.77 9.81
N VAL A 45 -0.25 -8.86 8.82
CA VAL A 45 1.12 -9.34 8.96
C VAL A 45 2.06 -8.14 8.93
N LEU A 46 2.82 -7.94 10.00
CA LEU A 46 3.80 -6.86 10.15
C LEU A 46 5.22 -7.40 10.03
N ALA A 47 5.98 -6.95 9.04
CA ALA A 47 7.41 -7.25 8.94
C ALA A 47 8.23 -6.20 9.74
N ALA A 48 8.59 -6.51 10.98
CA ALA A 48 9.18 -5.59 11.97
C ALA A 48 10.09 -6.33 12.98
N HIS A 49 11.20 -5.73 13.42
CA HIS A 49 12.01 -6.16 14.56
C HIS A 49 11.22 -5.94 15.85
N GLY A 50 10.54 -6.99 16.31
CA GLY A 50 10.10 -7.09 17.70
C GLY A 50 9.14 -5.99 18.16
N GLY A 51 7.96 -5.90 17.55
CA GLY A 51 6.89 -4.99 17.98
C GLY A 51 5.69 -5.70 18.62
N ARG A 52 5.89 -6.47 19.70
CA ARG A 52 4.81 -7.20 20.37
C ARG A 52 3.73 -6.27 20.96
N ALA A 53 4.09 -5.03 21.30
CA ALA A 53 3.19 -4.05 21.92
C ALA A 53 2.13 -3.49 20.94
N ASP A 54 2.53 -3.12 19.73
CA ASP A 54 1.59 -2.63 18.70
C ASP A 54 0.69 -3.75 18.19
N ALA A 55 1.26 -4.94 17.97
CA ALA A 55 0.49 -6.13 17.58
C ALA A 55 -0.54 -6.53 18.66
N TYR A 56 -0.14 -6.49 19.94
CA TYR A 56 -1.05 -6.78 21.06
C TYR A 56 -2.15 -5.73 21.16
N THR A 57 -1.80 -4.45 21.06
CA THR A 57 -2.77 -3.35 21.08
C THR A 57 -3.78 -3.51 19.95
N LEU A 58 -3.33 -3.72 18.72
CA LEU A 58 -4.21 -3.94 17.56
C LEU A 58 -5.14 -5.14 17.76
N THR A 59 -4.60 -6.26 18.25
CA THR A 59 -5.40 -7.46 18.52
C THR A 59 -6.50 -7.18 19.55
N MET A 60 -6.15 -6.49 20.64
CA MET A 60 -7.08 -6.18 21.73
C MET A 60 -8.12 -5.11 21.35
N THR A 61 -7.73 -4.08 20.60
CA THR A 61 -8.61 -2.95 20.29
C THR A 61 -9.49 -3.18 19.07
N ALA A 62 -9.00 -3.92 18.07
CA ALA A 62 -9.73 -4.15 16.81
C ALA A 62 -10.30 -5.56 16.67
N GLY A 63 -9.91 -6.51 17.54
CA GLY A 63 -10.40 -7.89 17.49
C GLY A 63 -9.91 -8.69 16.28
N VAL A 64 -8.83 -8.25 15.64
CA VAL A 64 -8.22 -8.92 14.47
C VAL A 64 -7.00 -9.74 14.88
N SER A 65 -6.60 -10.68 14.04
CA SER A 65 -5.34 -11.40 14.21
C SER A 65 -4.17 -10.57 13.67
N VAL A 66 -3.06 -10.54 14.41
CA VAL A 66 -1.81 -9.91 13.98
C VAL A 66 -0.68 -10.93 14.03
N ARG A 67 0.04 -11.08 12.92
CA ARG A 67 1.30 -11.86 12.84
C ARG A 67 2.46 -10.89 12.71
N THR A 68 3.58 -11.18 13.37
CA THR A 68 4.82 -10.40 13.24
C THR A 68 5.90 -11.28 12.66
N THR A 69 6.73 -10.73 11.78
CA THR A 69 7.84 -11.42 11.11
C THR A 69 9.08 -10.54 11.14
N SER A 70 10.25 -11.10 10.86
CA SER A 70 11.45 -10.30 10.57
C SER A 70 11.17 -9.20 9.53
N PRO A 71 11.72 -7.98 9.70
CA PRO A 71 11.69 -6.92 8.69
C PRO A 71 12.61 -7.23 7.50
N ASP A 72 13.54 -8.17 7.65
CA ASP A 72 14.27 -8.73 6.53
C ASP A 72 13.35 -9.69 5.76
N VAL A 73 12.68 -9.17 4.75
CA VAL A 73 11.74 -9.90 3.91
C VAL A 73 12.38 -11.03 3.10
N PHE A 74 13.71 -11.07 2.99
CA PHE A 74 14.45 -12.06 2.20
C PHE A 74 14.77 -13.35 2.97
N ASN A 75 14.66 -13.34 4.31
CA ASN A 75 15.08 -14.47 5.15
C ASN A 75 14.09 -15.66 5.18
N GLY A 76 12.95 -15.55 4.50
CA GLY A 76 11.93 -16.60 4.39
C GLY A 76 10.90 -16.65 5.53
N GLU A 77 11.10 -15.92 6.65
CA GLU A 77 10.10 -15.87 7.73
C GLU A 77 8.77 -15.27 7.26
N LEU A 78 8.84 -14.22 6.45
CA LEU A 78 7.65 -13.60 5.87
C LEU A 78 6.88 -14.59 4.96
N ALA A 79 7.61 -15.44 4.23
CA ALA A 79 6.99 -16.49 3.43
C ALA A 79 6.24 -17.48 4.33
N ALA A 80 6.93 -18.05 5.32
CA ALA A 80 6.34 -19.00 6.26
C ALA A 80 5.12 -18.42 7.01
N ALA A 81 5.15 -17.14 7.36
CA ALA A 81 4.04 -16.46 8.05
C ALA A 81 2.84 -16.13 7.14
N THR A 82 3.00 -16.23 5.82
CA THR A 82 1.97 -15.84 4.83
C THR A 82 1.50 -16.97 3.93
N ASP A 83 2.15 -18.13 3.95
CA ASP A 83 1.86 -19.22 3.01
C ASP A 83 0.47 -19.83 3.21
N ASP A 84 0.01 -19.93 4.46
CA ASP A 84 -1.27 -20.51 4.87
C ASP A 84 -2.46 -19.52 4.83
N ILE A 85 -2.23 -18.26 4.43
CA ILE A 85 -3.26 -17.21 4.45
C ILE A 85 -3.46 -16.55 3.08
N GLU A 86 -4.69 -16.10 2.85
CA GLU A 86 -5.06 -15.32 1.67
C GLU A 86 -4.75 -13.84 1.91
N ILE A 87 -3.80 -13.29 1.14
CA ILE A 87 -3.43 -11.88 1.18
C ILE A 87 -4.19 -11.12 0.08
N GLY A 88 -4.91 -10.06 0.44
CA GLY A 88 -5.60 -9.20 -0.53
C GLY A 88 -5.13 -7.73 -0.50
N LEU A 89 -4.25 -7.36 0.42
CA LEU A 89 -3.67 -6.02 0.51
C LEU A 89 -2.18 -6.10 0.84
N LEU A 90 -1.36 -5.43 0.04
CA LEU A 90 0.06 -5.23 0.30
C LEU A 90 0.34 -3.74 0.55
N VAL A 91 1.12 -3.42 1.57
CA VAL A 91 1.62 -2.07 1.85
C VAL A 91 3.15 -2.12 1.92
N CYS A 92 3.80 -1.48 0.97
CA CYS A 92 5.25 -1.29 0.93
C CYS A 92 5.57 0.14 1.37
N ILE A 93 6.23 0.28 2.51
CA ILE A 93 6.68 1.57 3.02
C ILE A 93 8.17 1.70 2.74
N THR A 94 8.54 2.73 2.00
CA THR A 94 9.94 3.15 1.82
C THR A 94 10.25 4.20 2.88
N ASP A 95 11.15 3.88 3.79
CA ASP A 95 11.69 4.83 4.77
C ASP A 95 13.15 5.14 4.44
N GLU A 96 13.60 6.34 4.81
CA GLU A 96 14.99 6.79 4.70
C GLU A 96 15.35 7.43 6.03
N ASP A 97 16.37 6.90 6.70
CA ASP A 97 16.86 7.47 7.95
C ASP A 97 17.44 8.88 7.72
N ALA A 98 16.92 9.87 8.45
CA ALA A 98 17.41 11.26 8.44
C ALA A 98 18.86 11.41 8.94
N GLY A 99 19.43 10.37 9.54
CA GLY A 99 20.79 10.33 10.11
C GLY A 99 21.93 10.13 9.11
N GLY A 100 21.62 10.12 7.81
CA GLY A 100 22.57 9.85 6.74
C GLY A 100 22.24 8.50 6.11
N SER A 101 21.75 8.54 4.87
CA SER A 101 21.47 7.34 4.09
C SER A 101 22.69 6.43 4.16
N ARG A 102 22.51 5.23 4.73
CA ARG A 102 23.56 4.23 4.62
C ARG A 102 23.71 3.91 3.15
N PHE A 103 24.93 3.84 2.64
CA PHE A 103 25.18 3.49 1.25
C PHE A 103 24.42 2.18 0.89
N GLY A 104 23.53 2.23 -0.10
CA GLY A 104 22.71 1.09 -0.54
C GLY A 104 21.31 0.96 0.06
N GLU A 105 20.89 1.84 0.97
CA GLU A 105 19.55 1.78 1.60
C GLU A 105 18.40 1.96 0.59
N SER A 106 18.54 2.90 -0.35
CA SER A 106 17.59 3.10 -1.45
C SER A 106 17.50 1.86 -2.36
N ASP A 107 18.63 1.20 -2.66
CA ASP A 107 18.64 -0.04 -3.44
C ASP A 107 17.98 -1.19 -2.68
N LEU A 108 18.22 -1.30 -1.37
CA LEU A 108 17.56 -2.29 -0.53
C LEU A 108 16.04 -2.07 -0.50
N ASN A 109 15.57 -0.84 -0.41
CA ASN A 109 14.15 -0.50 -0.47
C ASN A 109 13.52 -0.87 -1.82
N ARG A 110 14.22 -0.63 -2.94
CA ARG A 110 13.78 -1.08 -4.27
C ARG A 110 13.68 -2.60 -4.34
N LEU A 111 14.72 -3.31 -3.89
CA LEU A 111 14.75 -4.77 -3.89
C LEU A 111 13.64 -5.37 -3.02
N ARG A 112 13.39 -4.79 -1.84
CA ARG A 112 12.28 -5.20 -0.95
C ARG A 112 10.93 -5.02 -1.64
N THR A 113 10.70 -3.84 -2.22
CA THR A 113 9.46 -3.53 -2.94
C THR A 113 9.25 -4.49 -4.11
N LEU A 114 10.27 -4.73 -4.93
CA LEU A 114 10.20 -5.69 -6.04
C LEU A 114 9.90 -7.11 -5.55
N TYR A 115 10.60 -7.59 -4.53
CA TYR A 115 10.39 -8.92 -3.99
C TYR A 115 8.96 -9.11 -3.46
N LEU A 116 8.46 -8.15 -2.68
CA LEU A 116 7.12 -8.18 -2.11
C LEU A 116 6.04 -8.11 -3.18
N THR A 117 6.19 -7.20 -4.14
CA THR A 117 5.21 -7.02 -5.22
C THR A 117 5.22 -8.21 -6.18
N HIS A 118 6.37 -8.82 -6.45
CA HIS A 118 6.45 -10.07 -7.19
C HIS A 118 5.72 -11.20 -6.45
N ARG A 119 6.00 -11.39 -5.15
CA ARG A 119 5.42 -12.48 -4.34
C ARG A 119 3.91 -12.32 -4.14
N PHE A 120 3.49 -11.17 -3.63
CA PHE A 120 2.10 -10.93 -3.24
C PHE A 120 1.26 -10.41 -4.39
N GLY A 121 1.84 -9.72 -5.37
CA GLY A 121 1.13 -9.28 -6.56
C GLY A 121 0.50 -10.44 -7.32
N GLN A 122 1.25 -11.53 -7.54
CA GLN A 122 0.71 -12.74 -8.16
C GLN A 122 -0.42 -13.38 -7.34
N ARG A 123 -0.29 -13.43 -6.02
CA ARG A 123 -1.34 -13.96 -5.13
C ARG A 123 -2.60 -13.10 -5.17
N ILE A 124 -2.45 -11.77 -5.12
CA ILE A 124 -3.56 -10.82 -5.22
C ILE A 124 -4.23 -10.90 -6.60
N ALA A 125 -3.43 -11.00 -7.67
CA ALA A 125 -3.94 -11.18 -9.03
C ALA A 125 -4.74 -12.50 -9.16
N SER A 126 -4.22 -13.60 -8.60
CA SER A 126 -4.92 -14.90 -8.62
C SER A 126 -6.26 -14.88 -7.87
N ARG A 127 -6.39 -14.02 -6.86
CA ARG A 127 -7.63 -13.76 -6.14
C ARG A 127 -8.63 -12.94 -6.96
N GLY A 128 -8.19 -12.25 -8.02
CA GLY A 128 -8.99 -11.40 -8.90
C GLY A 128 -9.41 -10.06 -8.31
N GLN A 129 -9.02 -9.79 -7.06
CA GLN A 129 -9.32 -8.55 -6.35
C GLN A 129 -8.33 -8.34 -5.23
N GLY A 130 -8.01 -7.07 -4.98
CA GLY A 130 -7.10 -6.61 -3.95
C GLY A 130 -6.20 -5.51 -4.48
N ALA A 131 -5.27 -5.07 -3.64
CA ALA A 131 -4.44 -3.91 -3.98
C ALA A 131 -3.02 -3.97 -3.41
N ALA A 132 -2.14 -3.17 -4.01
CA ALA A 132 -0.84 -2.84 -3.47
C ALA A 132 -0.72 -1.32 -3.27
N ILE A 133 -0.20 -0.90 -2.14
CA ILE A 133 0.14 0.49 -1.83
C ILE A 133 1.66 0.58 -1.73
N MET A 134 2.24 1.50 -2.48
CA MET A 134 3.64 1.88 -2.33
C MET A 134 3.68 3.33 -1.86
N VAL A 135 4.30 3.56 -0.70
CA VAL A 135 4.30 4.85 -0.03
C VAL A 135 5.69 5.16 0.50
N LYS A 136 6.12 6.42 0.34
CA LYS A 136 7.33 6.93 0.99
C LYS A 136 6.95 7.53 2.35
N SER A 137 7.69 7.20 3.41
CA SER A 137 7.45 7.71 4.76
C SER A 137 7.55 9.24 4.79
N LEU A 138 6.95 9.89 5.81
CA LEU A 138 7.08 11.34 5.98
C LEU A 138 8.52 11.79 6.27
N ALA A 139 9.29 10.95 6.95
CA ALA A 139 10.72 11.15 7.18
C ALA A 139 11.48 11.20 5.85
N ALA A 140 11.30 10.18 5.01
CA ALA A 140 11.92 10.10 3.68
C ALA A 140 11.46 11.21 2.73
N GLN A 141 10.19 11.62 2.79
CA GLN A 141 9.68 12.74 1.98
C GLN A 141 10.37 14.07 2.32
N SER A 142 10.83 14.26 3.55
CA SER A 142 11.51 15.51 3.95
C SER A 142 12.94 15.57 3.42
N ILE A 143 13.58 14.42 3.23
CA ILE A 143 14.97 14.28 2.74
C ILE A 143 15.02 14.34 1.20
N SER A 144 14.07 13.71 0.54
CA SER A 144 14.03 13.56 -0.92
C SER A 144 13.66 14.84 -1.70
N LYS A 145 13.38 15.97 -1.04
CA LYS A 145 12.76 17.17 -1.65
C LYS A 145 13.52 17.82 -2.82
N ASN A 146 14.74 17.40 -3.14
CA ASN A 146 15.51 17.84 -4.33
C ASN A 146 16.58 16.82 -4.78
N SER A 147 16.44 15.52 -4.48
CA SER A 147 17.48 14.54 -4.80
C SER A 147 17.21 13.77 -6.11
N PRO A 148 18.23 13.48 -6.94
CA PRO A 148 18.08 12.64 -8.13
C PRO A 148 17.65 11.21 -7.79
N THR A 149 17.91 10.73 -6.56
CA THR A 149 17.46 9.42 -6.07
C THR A 149 15.93 9.32 -5.97
N GLY A 150 15.24 10.42 -5.62
CA GLY A 150 13.78 10.46 -5.54
C GLY A 150 13.09 10.22 -6.89
N SER A 151 13.66 10.75 -7.98
CA SER A 151 13.14 10.56 -9.35
C SER A 151 13.31 9.10 -9.83
N ALA A 152 14.42 8.46 -9.47
CA ALA A 152 14.66 7.05 -9.78
C ALA A 152 13.66 6.13 -9.04
N ASP A 153 13.37 6.41 -7.77
CA ASP A 153 12.40 5.64 -6.98
C ASP A 153 10.98 5.74 -7.54
N SER A 154 10.54 6.95 -7.94
CA SER A 154 9.22 7.18 -8.54
C SER A 154 9.06 6.47 -9.89
N THR A 155 10.13 6.44 -10.71
CA THR A 155 10.12 5.70 -11.99
C THR A 155 10.03 4.19 -11.75
N PHE A 156 10.76 3.70 -10.74
CA PHE A 156 10.79 2.29 -10.38
C PHE A 156 9.42 1.76 -9.91
N THR A 157 8.80 2.44 -8.94
CA THR A 157 7.46 2.10 -8.43
C THR A 157 6.38 2.26 -9.50
N THR A 158 6.52 3.24 -10.40
CA THR A 158 5.68 3.39 -11.59
C THR A 158 5.75 2.16 -12.49
N GLY A 159 6.95 1.64 -12.77
CA GLY A 159 7.11 0.40 -13.55
C GLY A 159 6.45 -0.81 -12.88
N ILE A 160 6.59 -0.94 -11.56
CA ILE A 160 5.92 -2.01 -10.78
C ILE A 160 4.40 -1.85 -10.85
N ARG A 161 3.89 -0.63 -10.69
CA ARG A 161 2.45 -0.32 -10.79
C ARG A 161 1.89 -0.80 -12.11
N ASP A 162 2.54 -0.45 -13.23
CA ASP A 162 2.04 -0.77 -14.55
C ASP A 162 2.03 -2.30 -14.76
N GLY A 163 3.05 -3.02 -14.29
CA GLY A 163 3.09 -4.49 -14.33
C GLY A 163 2.00 -5.17 -13.49
N LEU A 164 1.74 -4.68 -12.27
CA LEU A 164 0.65 -5.18 -11.42
C LEU A 164 -0.73 -4.84 -11.98
N HIS A 165 -0.88 -3.67 -12.60
CA HIS A 165 -2.13 -3.24 -13.22
C HIS A 165 -2.50 -4.13 -14.40
N GLN A 166 -1.53 -4.53 -15.22
CA GLN A 166 -1.74 -5.51 -16.29
C GLN A 166 -2.22 -6.88 -15.78
N GLN A 167 -1.93 -7.21 -14.51
CA GLN A 167 -2.42 -8.41 -13.84
C GLN A 167 -3.76 -8.21 -13.11
N GLY A 168 -4.39 -7.03 -13.25
CA GLY A 168 -5.67 -6.71 -12.63
C GLY A 168 -5.59 -6.31 -11.14
N VAL A 169 -4.39 -6.04 -10.62
CA VAL A 169 -4.19 -5.59 -9.24
C VAL A 169 -4.34 -4.07 -9.17
N GLU A 170 -5.15 -3.57 -8.23
CA GLU A 170 -5.23 -2.13 -7.98
C GLU A 170 -3.94 -1.65 -7.31
N VAL A 171 -3.38 -0.53 -7.76
CA VAL A 171 -2.15 0.00 -7.20
C VAL A 171 -2.27 1.49 -6.90
N VAL A 172 -1.84 1.87 -5.70
CA VAL A 172 -1.79 3.26 -5.24
C VAL A 172 -0.34 3.63 -4.95
N LEU A 173 0.12 4.73 -5.56
CA LEU A 173 1.46 5.30 -5.36
C LEU A 173 1.37 6.61 -4.58
N LEU A 174 2.14 6.71 -3.49
CA LEU A 174 2.37 7.92 -2.69
C LEU A 174 3.88 8.05 -2.38
N ASP A 175 4.70 8.03 -3.40
CA ASP A 175 6.17 8.07 -3.34
C ASP A 175 6.78 9.43 -3.73
N ASP A 176 6.04 10.23 -4.49
CA ASP A 176 6.38 11.59 -4.92
C ASP A 176 5.32 12.63 -4.51
N PHE A 177 4.53 12.32 -3.47
CA PHE A 177 3.58 13.29 -2.93
C PHE A 177 4.32 14.37 -2.14
N VAL A 178 3.96 15.63 -2.36
CA VAL A 178 4.44 16.75 -1.56
C VAL A 178 3.35 17.11 -0.54
N PRO A 179 3.62 16.99 0.78
CA PRO A 179 2.67 17.43 1.80
C PRO A 179 2.32 18.91 1.62
N HIS A 180 1.11 19.20 1.15
CA HIS A 180 0.61 20.58 1.01
C HIS A 180 0.22 21.22 2.36
N ARG A 181 0.14 20.42 3.43
CA ARG A 181 -0.19 20.87 4.78
C ARG A 181 0.99 20.61 5.73
N PRO A 182 1.51 21.63 6.44
CA PRO A 182 2.66 21.49 7.35
C PRO A 182 2.42 20.63 8.60
N ALA A 183 1.21 20.11 8.80
CA ALA A 183 0.81 19.32 9.96
C ALA A 183 0.38 17.88 9.61
N MET A 184 0.71 17.39 8.41
CA MET A 184 0.36 16.02 8.01
C MET A 184 1.16 15.01 8.83
N ASP A 185 0.47 14.07 9.49
CA ASP A 185 1.08 12.99 10.26
C ASP A 185 0.90 11.62 9.59
N ALA A 186 1.44 10.58 10.23
CA ALA A 186 1.39 9.20 9.73
C ALA A 186 -0.04 8.69 9.50
N ASP A 187 -0.99 9.10 10.34
CA ASP A 187 -2.41 8.76 10.19
C ASP A 187 -3.03 9.44 8.99
N ASP A 188 -2.74 10.73 8.77
CA ASP A 188 -3.23 11.44 7.58
C ASP A 188 -2.68 10.81 6.30
N LEU A 189 -1.40 10.41 6.29
CA LEU A 189 -0.78 9.72 5.16
C LEU A 189 -1.44 8.36 4.89
N ALA A 190 -1.62 7.53 5.93
CA ALA A 190 -2.25 6.22 5.81
C ALA A 190 -3.71 6.35 5.34
N LEU A 191 -4.49 7.24 5.96
CA LEU A 191 -5.87 7.52 5.57
C LEU A 191 -5.95 8.00 4.11
N MET A 192 -5.06 8.90 3.71
CA MET A 192 -5.01 9.43 2.34
C MET A 192 -4.66 8.34 1.31
N ALA A 193 -3.75 7.42 1.64
CA ALA A 193 -3.41 6.28 0.77
C ALA A 193 -4.59 5.31 0.65
N LEU A 194 -5.17 4.90 1.77
CA LEU A 194 -6.28 3.95 1.82
C LEU A 194 -7.55 4.52 1.15
N ALA A 195 -7.82 5.82 1.28
CA ALA A 195 -8.96 6.47 0.66
C ALA A 195 -8.85 6.58 -0.87
N ARG A 196 -7.66 6.35 -1.46
CA ARG A 196 -7.48 6.29 -2.92
C ARG A 196 -7.84 4.92 -3.51
N LEU A 197 -7.84 3.87 -2.70
CA LEU A 197 -8.30 2.55 -3.12
C LEU A 197 -9.78 2.61 -3.56
N GLY A 198 -10.15 1.82 -4.56
CA GLY A 198 -11.48 1.78 -5.17
C GLY A 198 -11.83 2.98 -6.07
N ARG A 199 -11.06 4.07 -6.06
CA ARG A 199 -11.37 5.26 -6.90
C ARG A 199 -11.05 5.06 -8.37
N GLN A 200 -10.13 4.15 -8.71
CA GLN A 200 -9.79 3.83 -10.10
C GLN A 200 -10.90 3.03 -10.81
N ARG A 201 -11.63 2.18 -10.08
CA ARG A 201 -12.74 1.37 -10.64
C ARG A 201 -13.91 2.20 -11.14
N HIS A 202 -14.21 3.33 -10.49
CA HIS A 202 -15.28 4.23 -10.93
C HIS A 202 -14.99 4.95 -12.26
N ARG A 203 -13.73 5.06 -12.69
CA ARG A 203 -13.40 5.66 -13.99
C ARG A 203 -13.55 4.69 -15.16
N HIS A 204 -13.28 3.39 -14.94
CA HIS A 204 -13.39 2.38 -16.00
C HIS A 204 -14.82 1.91 -16.26
N CYS A 205 -15.74 2.04 -15.29
CA CYS A 205 -17.16 1.75 -15.51
C CYS A 205 -17.90 2.78 -16.38
N SER A 206 -17.24 3.84 -16.87
CA SER A 206 -17.90 4.93 -17.63
C SER A 206 -17.64 4.91 -19.14
N HIS A 207 -16.98 3.90 -19.71
CA HIS A 207 -16.64 3.88 -21.15
C HIS A 207 -16.93 2.56 -21.89
N GLU A 208 -17.90 1.75 -21.47
CA GLU A 208 -18.36 0.59 -22.24
C GLU A 208 -19.75 0.76 -22.92
N ASN A 209 -20.33 1.96 -22.94
CA ASN A 209 -21.63 2.22 -23.57
C ASN A 209 -21.62 3.32 -24.64
N GLU A 210 -20.66 3.29 -25.56
CA GLU A 210 -20.76 4.09 -26.79
C GLU A 210 -20.33 3.28 -28.02
N VAL A 211 -21.07 2.19 -28.27
CA VAL A 211 -21.05 1.50 -29.57
C VAL A 211 -22.00 2.22 -30.52
N THR A 212 -21.39 3.06 -31.37
CA THR A 212 -21.77 3.38 -32.76
C THR A 212 -23.21 3.08 -33.21
N THR A 213 -24.06 4.11 -33.23
CA THR A 213 -25.18 4.20 -34.17
C THR A 213 -24.80 5.13 -35.33
N PRO A 214 -24.75 4.66 -36.58
CA PRO A 214 -24.54 5.55 -37.73
C PRO A 214 -25.79 6.44 -37.93
N PRO A 215 -25.60 7.71 -38.37
CA PRO A 215 -26.72 8.65 -38.53
C PRO A 215 -27.66 8.23 -39.67
N PRO A 216 -28.96 8.54 -39.56
CA PRO A 216 -29.94 8.17 -40.58
C PRO A 216 -29.72 8.95 -41.88
N VAL A 217 -29.78 8.23 -43.00
CA VAL A 217 -29.66 8.79 -44.35
C VAL A 217 -30.93 9.56 -44.70
N LEU A 218 -30.82 10.88 -44.86
CA LEU A 218 -31.89 11.73 -45.39
C LEU A 218 -32.15 11.36 -46.86
N ARG A 219 -33.33 10.82 -47.16
CA ARG A 219 -33.84 10.69 -48.53
C ARG A 219 -34.42 12.05 -48.94
N ALA A 220 -33.82 12.66 -49.96
CA ALA A 220 -34.44 13.76 -50.68
C ALA A 220 -35.49 13.21 -51.66
N ASN A 221 -36.70 13.77 -51.62
CA ASN A 221 -37.67 13.74 -52.72
C ASN A 221 -37.51 15.01 -53.56
#